data_AF-A0A0L7KSN4-F1
#
_entry.id   AF-A0A0L7KSN4-F1
#
_cell.length_a   1.000
_cell.length_b   1.000
_cell.length_c   1.000
_cell.angle_alpha   90.00
_cell.angle_beta   90.00
_cell.angle_gamma   90.00
#
_symmetry.space_group_name_H-M   'P 1'
#
loop_
_entity.id
_entity.type
_entity.pdbx_description
1 polymer ?
#
loop_
_entity_poly.entity_id
_entity_poly.type
_entity_poly.pdbx_seq_one_letter_code
_entity_poly.pdbx_strand_id
1 'polypeptide(L)'
;MSCLFRSVSMVVVLNGVLADECPTSVRSLLAAHPGYRDAAAQLLAAAARVIGPQGLLYVAQRELAAVVPHDKNVTIIGSDDATSWSGAVALAHLDGSGTAEAAAAMVARVQQLAVGYPEGRLELQLVGGFTDPHRYSDELFANIM
;
A
#
# COMPACT_ATOMS: atom_id res chain seq x y z
N MET A 1 -6.45 30.90 21.47
CA MET A 1 -5.26 30.60 20.65
C MET A 1 -5.53 29.28 19.97
N SER A 2 -5.89 29.35 18.70
CA SER A 2 -6.34 28.26 17.85
C SER A 2 -5.18 27.31 17.53
N CYS A 3 -5.30 26.05 17.92
CA CYS A 3 -4.54 24.97 17.29
C CYS A 3 -5.56 24.04 16.63
N LEU A 4 -5.86 24.34 15.37
CA LEU A 4 -6.70 23.52 14.52
C LEU A 4 -5.83 22.30 14.15
N PHE A 5 -5.90 21.22 14.93
CA PHE A 5 -5.52 19.90 14.44
C PHE A 5 -6.55 19.51 13.38
N ARG A 6 -6.37 20.02 12.17
CA ARG A 6 -7.09 19.54 11.01
C ARG A 6 -6.44 18.19 10.70
N SER A 7 -7.01 17.13 11.29
CA SER A 7 -6.78 15.77 10.78
C SER A 7 -7.10 15.83 9.30
N VAL A 8 -6.08 15.77 8.45
CA VAL A 8 -6.28 15.69 7.01
C VAL A 8 -6.89 14.31 6.81
N SER A 9 -8.20 14.21 6.64
CA SER A 9 -8.79 12.94 6.22
C SER A 9 -8.20 12.64 4.84
N MET A 10 -7.39 11.58 4.75
CA MET A 10 -6.99 11.08 3.45
C MET A 10 -8.25 10.67 2.69
N VAL A 11 -8.32 11.06 1.42
CA VAL A 11 -9.39 10.67 0.52
C VAL A 11 -8.85 9.62 -0.43
N VAL A 12 -9.63 8.58 -0.66
CA VAL A 12 -9.31 7.55 -1.63
C VAL A 12 -9.87 7.98 -2.98
N VAL A 13 -9.04 7.91 -4.02
CA VAL A 13 -9.42 8.21 -5.40
C VAL A 13 -9.39 6.91 -6.20
N LEU A 14 -10.54 6.50 -6.74
CA LEU A 14 -10.70 5.27 -7.50
C LEU A 14 -10.91 5.63 -8.98
N ASN A 15 -10.04 5.14 -9.86
CA ASN A 15 -10.05 5.45 -11.30
C ASN A 15 -10.10 6.97 -11.63
N GLY A 16 -9.49 7.80 -10.80
CA GLY A 16 -9.47 9.26 -10.98
C GLY A 16 -10.70 10.00 -10.45
N VAL A 17 -11.66 9.29 -9.83
CA VAL A 17 -12.84 9.86 -9.19
C VAL A 17 -12.68 9.75 -7.67
N LEU A 18 -12.96 10.83 -6.95
CA LEU A 18 -12.97 10.82 -5.49
C LEU A 18 -14.08 9.88 -5.00
N ALA A 19 -13.73 8.94 -4.12
CA ALA A 19 -14.72 8.02 -3.58
C ALA A 19 -15.60 8.73 -2.55
N ASP A 20 -16.92 8.74 -2.77
CA ASP A 20 -17.89 9.32 -1.82
C ASP A 20 -17.92 8.55 -0.49
N GLU A 21 -17.72 7.22 -0.56
CA GLU A 21 -17.58 6.33 0.57
C GLU A 21 -16.38 5.40 0.37
N CYS A 22 -15.56 5.20 1.42
CA CYS A 22 -14.46 4.24 1.35
C CYS A 22 -15.01 2.81 1.22
N PRO A 23 -14.43 1.98 0.33
CA PRO A 23 -14.84 0.60 0.19
C PRO A 23 -14.55 -0.17 1.48
N THR A 24 -15.56 -0.81 2.04
CA THR A 24 -15.45 -1.62 3.27
C THR A 24 -15.17 -3.10 2.99
N SER A 25 -15.12 -3.50 1.73
CA SER A 25 -14.75 -4.86 1.33
C SER A 25 -14.09 -4.88 -0.05
N VAL A 26 -13.18 -5.82 -0.27
CA VAL A 26 -12.58 -6.04 -1.59
C VAL A 26 -13.66 -6.42 -2.61
N ARG A 27 -14.69 -7.17 -2.19
CA ARG A 27 -15.77 -7.59 -3.09
C ARG A 27 -16.58 -6.41 -3.62
N SER A 28 -16.95 -5.45 -2.75
CA SER A 28 -17.67 -4.25 -3.17
C SER A 28 -16.80 -3.36 -4.06
N LEU A 29 -15.51 -3.21 -3.71
CA LEU A 29 -14.54 -2.48 -4.54
C LEU A 29 -14.47 -3.07 -5.96
N LEU A 30 -14.29 -4.39 -6.09
CA LEU A 30 -14.17 -5.07 -7.37
C LEU A 30 -15.49 -5.18 -8.15
N ALA A 31 -16.64 -5.00 -7.48
CA ALA A 31 -17.94 -4.93 -8.14
C ALA A 31 -18.18 -3.52 -8.73
N ALA A 32 -17.81 -2.47 -8.00
CA ALA A 32 -17.92 -1.08 -8.45
C ALA A 32 -16.84 -0.72 -9.50
N HIS A 33 -15.65 -1.31 -9.39
CA HIS A 33 -14.49 -0.99 -10.23
C HIS A 33 -13.89 -2.28 -10.85
N PRO A 34 -14.53 -2.86 -11.89
CA PRO A 34 -14.11 -4.14 -12.45
C PRO A 34 -12.69 -4.12 -13.05
N GLY A 35 -12.16 -2.97 -13.46
CA GLY A 35 -10.80 -2.86 -14.02
C GLY A 35 -9.69 -3.30 -13.06
N TYR A 36 -9.92 -3.26 -11.74
CA TYR A 36 -8.96 -3.82 -10.77
C TYR A 36 -8.86 -5.35 -10.84
N ARG A 37 -9.88 -6.04 -11.36
CA ARG A 37 -9.83 -7.50 -11.57
C ARG A 37 -8.82 -7.85 -12.65
N ASP A 38 -8.71 -7.06 -13.69
CA ASP A 38 -7.76 -7.28 -14.77
C ASP A 38 -6.32 -7.08 -14.29
N ALA A 39 -6.08 -6.02 -13.50
CA ALA A 39 -4.78 -5.79 -12.87
C ALA A 39 -4.41 -6.92 -11.89
N ALA A 40 -5.36 -7.37 -11.06
CA ALA A 40 -5.16 -8.50 -10.17
C ALA A 40 -4.88 -9.80 -10.95
N ALA A 41 -5.60 -10.06 -12.05
CA ALA A 41 -5.37 -11.23 -12.90
C ALA A 41 -3.98 -11.21 -13.54
N GLN A 42 -3.48 -10.04 -13.95
CA GLN A 42 -2.10 -9.89 -14.47
C GLN A 42 -1.06 -10.18 -13.39
N LEU A 43 -1.28 -9.69 -12.17
CA LEU A 43 -0.39 -9.97 -11.03
C LEU A 43 -0.37 -11.48 -10.70
N LEU A 44 -1.54 -12.13 -10.68
CA LEU A 44 -1.66 -13.56 -10.43
C LEU A 44 -1.07 -14.44 -11.55
N ALA A 45 -1.08 -13.94 -12.80
CA ALA A 45 -0.49 -14.63 -13.94
C ALA A 45 1.04 -14.46 -14.01
N ALA A 46 1.60 -13.47 -13.30
CA ALA A 46 3.03 -13.24 -13.28
C ALA A 46 3.76 -14.40 -12.58
N ALA A 47 4.84 -14.90 -13.19
CA ALA A 47 5.64 -15.96 -12.59
C ALA A 47 6.37 -15.43 -11.35
N ALA A 48 6.26 -16.16 -10.23
CA ALA A 48 7.02 -15.86 -9.03
C ALA A 48 8.52 -15.87 -9.33
N ARG A 49 9.24 -14.84 -8.85
CA ARG A 49 10.67 -14.69 -9.07
C ARG A 49 11.41 -14.86 -7.76
N VAL A 50 12.45 -15.69 -7.76
CA VAL A 50 13.38 -15.75 -6.64
C VAL A 50 14.29 -14.53 -6.70
N ILE A 51 14.22 -13.69 -5.68
CA ILE A 51 15.04 -12.48 -5.56
C ILE A 51 16.23 -12.79 -4.64
N GLY A 52 17.44 -12.53 -5.14
CA GLY A 52 18.66 -12.67 -4.35
C GLY A 52 18.82 -11.54 -3.31
N PRO A 53 19.73 -11.69 -2.34
CA PRO A 53 19.90 -10.70 -1.26
C PRO A 53 20.52 -9.38 -1.73
N GLN A 54 21.14 -9.34 -2.90
CA GLN A 54 21.85 -8.15 -3.38
C GLN A 54 20.87 -7.04 -3.73
N GLY A 55 20.94 -5.94 -2.98
CA GLY A 55 20.07 -4.77 -3.17
C GLY A 55 18.64 -4.97 -2.68
N LEU A 56 18.33 -6.10 -2.02
CA LEU A 56 17.02 -6.38 -1.46
C LEU A 56 16.91 -5.78 -0.04
N LEU A 57 15.90 -4.94 0.16
CA LEU A 57 15.39 -4.59 1.48
C LEU A 57 14.14 -5.43 1.74
N TYR A 58 14.33 -6.49 2.52
CA TYR A 58 13.24 -7.34 2.97
C TYR A 58 12.52 -6.68 4.16
N VAL A 59 11.20 -6.62 4.10
CA VAL A 59 10.34 -6.06 5.14
C VAL A 59 9.56 -7.21 5.78
N ALA A 60 9.85 -7.50 7.04
CA ALA A 60 9.16 -8.56 7.76
C ALA A 60 7.76 -8.11 8.22
N GLN A 61 6.97 -9.06 8.72
CA GLN A 61 5.67 -8.78 9.31
C GLN A 61 5.79 -7.72 10.43
N ARG A 62 4.87 -6.74 10.42
CA ARG A 62 4.85 -5.57 11.31
C ARG A 62 6.01 -4.59 11.14
N GLU A 63 6.79 -4.72 10.08
CA GLU A 63 7.79 -3.73 9.72
C GLU A 63 7.29 -2.79 8.62
N LEU A 64 7.92 -1.62 8.58
CA LEU A 64 7.71 -0.61 7.56
C LEU A 64 9.07 -0.13 7.09
N ALA A 65 9.26 -0.08 5.77
CA ALA A 65 10.42 0.54 5.17
C ALA A 65 9.98 1.52 4.07
N ALA A 66 10.78 2.56 3.86
CA ALA A 66 10.56 3.54 2.81
C ALA A 66 11.89 3.89 2.16
N VAL A 67 11.91 3.93 0.82
CA VAL A 67 13.11 4.15 0.02
C VAL A 67 12.84 5.12 -1.12
N VAL A 68 13.90 5.76 -1.60
CA VAL A 68 13.87 6.66 -2.76
C VAL A 68 14.52 6.01 -3.98
N PRO A 69 14.16 6.41 -5.21
CA PRO A 69 14.74 5.85 -6.44
C PRO A 69 16.27 5.96 -6.55
N HIS A 70 16.87 6.91 -5.82
CA HIS A 70 18.30 7.20 -5.87
C HIS A 70 19.09 6.57 -4.72
N ASP A 71 18.49 5.67 -3.93
CA ASP A 71 19.22 4.90 -2.93
C ASP A 71 20.15 3.91 -3.64
N LYS A 72 21.46 4.04 -3.41
CA LYS A 72 22.48 3.18 -4.03
C LYS A 72 22.55 1.77 -3.43
N ASN A 73 21.96 1.57 -2.25
CA ASN A 73 22.03 0.31 -1.50
C ASN A 73 20.78 -0.55 -1.69
N VAL A 74 19.65 0.05 -2.08
CA VAL A 74 18.37 -0.66 -2.22
C VAL A 74 17.87 -0.55 -3.66
N THR A 75 17.79 -1.69 -4.34
CA THR A 75 17.23 -1.84 -5.69
C THR A 75 15.90 -2.56 -5.68
N ILE A 76 15.54 -3.28 -4.63
CA ILE A 76 14.26 -3.97 -4.52
C ILE A 76 13.78 -3.84 -3.08
N ILE A 77 12.52 -3.45 -2.90
CA ILE A 77 11.84 -3.59 -1.61
C ILE A 77 10.77 -4.67 -1.75
N GLY A 78 10.67 -5.52 -0.75
CA GLY A 78 9.67 -6.57 -0.78
C GLY A 78 9.40 -7.17 0.58
N SER A 79 8.26 -7.82 0.67
CA SER A 79 7.91 -8.79 1.72
C SER A 79 7.58 -10.11 1.05
N ASP A 80 7.42 -11.20 1.82
CA ASP A 80 7.24 -12.59 1.33
C ASP A 80 6.45 -12.68 0.00
N ASP A 81 5.25 -12.07 -0.05
CA ASP A 81 4.33 -12.18 -1.20
C ASP A 81 4.24 -10.92 -2.09
N ALA A 82 4.98 -9.85 -1.80
CA ALA A 82 4.83 -8.58 -2.51
C ALA A 82 6.17 -7.86 -2.72
N THR A 83 6.52 -7.63 -3.99
CA THR A 83 7.66 -6.77 -4.38
C THR A 83 7.14 -5.52 -5.06
N SER A 84 7.61 -4.34 -4.63
CA SER A 84 7.25 -3.06 -5.26
C SER A 84 8.50 -2.33 -5.76
N TRP A 85 8.37 -1.62 -6.88
CA TRP A 85 9.47 -0.93 -7.56
C TRP A 85 8.97 0.27 -8.37
N SER A 86 8.55 1.35 -7.73
CA SER A 86 8.44 2.63 -8.44
C SER A 86 8.51 3.83 -7.51
N GLY A 87 9.31 4.83 -7.89
CA GLY A 87 9.35 6.12 -7.22
C GLY A 87 9.84 6.07 -5.78
N ALA A 88 9.47 7.11 -5.02
CA ALA A 88 9.57 7.07 -3.56
C ALA A 88 8.48 6.11 -3.06
N VAL A 89 8.90 4.98 -2.51
CA VAL A 89 8.00 3.89 -2.13
C VAL A 89 8.11 3.64 -0.63
N ALA A 90 6.98 3.36 0.01
CA ALA A 90 6.95 2.76 1.32
C ALA A 90 6.17 1.44 1.24
N LEU A 91 6.70 0.42 1.92
CA LEU A 91 6.10 -0.90 2.01
C LEU A 91 5.97 -1.25 3.50
N ALA A 92 4.79 -1.73 3.87
CA ALA A 92 4.50 -2.22 5.20
C ALA A 92 3.79 -3.58 5.10
N HIS A 93 4.20 -4.54 5.94
CA HIS A 93 3.51 -5.81 6.06
C HIS A 93 2.59 -5.77 7.29
N LEU A 94 1.29 -5.60 7.04
CA LEU A 94 0.27 -5.40 8.07
C LEU A 94 -0.40 -6.72 8.43
N ASP A 95 -0.62 -6.96 9.72
CA ASP A 95 -1.21 -8.20 10.25
C ASP A 95 -2.50 -7.97 11.07
N GLY A 96 -3.01 -6.73 11.08
CA GLY A 96 -4.18 -6.33 11.87
C GLY A 96 -3.86 -5.58 13.16
N SER A 97 -2.59 -5.57 13.61
CA SER A 97 -2.20 -4.80 14.78
C SER A 97 -1.70 -3.40 14.40
N GLY A 98 -2.34 -2.34 14.92
CA GLY A 98 -1.89 -0.96 14.72
C GLY A 98 -1.97 -0.48 13.27
N THR A 99 -2.95 -1.01 12.51
CA THR A 99 -3.11 -0.76 11.08
C THR A 99 -3.25 0.72 10.76
N ALA A 100 -4.01 1.47 11.55
CA ALA A 100 -4.25 2.90 11.32
C ALA A 100 -2.96 3.71 11.49
N GLU A 101 -2.19 3.43 12.55
CA GLU A 101 -0.90 4.07 12.82
C GLU A 101 0.12 3.73 11.73
N ALA A 102 0.14 2.48 11.27
CA ALA A 102 1.03 2.03 10.21
C ALA A 102 0.69 2.68 8.86
N ALA A 103 -0.60 2.77 8.50
CA ALA A 103 -1.05 3.45 7.28
C ALA A 103 -0.69 4.95 7.32
N ALA A 104 -0.96 5.62 8.44
CA ALA A 104 -0.59 7.03 8.63
C ALA A 104 0.93 7.24 8.56
N ALA A 105 1.72 6.37 9.18
CA ALA A 105 3.18 6.41 9.12
C ALA A 105 3.68 6.20 7.70
N MET A 106 3.10 5.25 6.95
CA MET A 106 3.47 4.96 5.56
C MET A 106 3.28 6.18 4.67
N VAL A 107 2.13 6.85 4.78
CA VAL A 107 1.82 8.04 3.99
C VAL A 107 2.74 9.20 4.36
N ALA A 108 2.93 9.44 5.66
CA ALA A 108 3.84 10.49 6.12
C ALA A 108 5.27 10.26 5.61
N ARG A 109 5.74 9.01 5.57
CA ARG A 109 7.07 8.66 5.07
C ARG A 109 7.19 8.88 3.57
N VAL A 110 6.25 8.40 2.75
CA VAL A 110 6.30 8.64 1.30
C VAL A 110 6.25 10.13 0.99
N GLN A 111 5.40 10.89 1.67
CA GLN A 111 5.32 12.34 1.49
C GLN A 111 6.63 13.05 1.84
N GLN A 112 7.30 12.66 2.93
CA GLN A 112 8.62 13.20 3.29
C GLN A 112 9.68 12.89 2.23
N LEU A 113 9.67 11.68 1.66
CA LEU A 113 10.62 11.26 0.63
C LEU A 113 10.31 11.86 -0.75
N ALA A 114 9.05 12.20 -1.01
CA ALA A 114 8.62 12.87 -2.23
C ALA A 114 8.94 14.37 -2.26
N VAL A 115 9.44 14.96 -1.15
CA VAL A 115 9.88 16.37 -1.10
C VAL A 115 11.05 16.57 -2.06
N GLY A 116 10.74 17.11 -3.25
CA GLY A 116 11.70 17.28 -4.36
C GLY A 116 11.23 16.67 -5.68
N TYR A 117 10.14 15.91 -5.68
CA TYR A 117 9.47 15.38 -6.86
C TYR A 117 8.12 16.07 -7.01
N PRO A 118 8.05 17.21 -7.71
CA PRO A 118 6.81 17.99 -7.86
C PRO A 118 5.77 17.28 -8.74
N GLU A 119 6.21 16.31 -9.54
CA GLU A 119 5.42 15.52 -10.47
C GLU A 119 5.08 14.18 -9.81
N GLY A 120 3.79 13.83 -9.74
CA GLY A 120 3.35 12.50 -9.29
C GLY A 120 2.07 12.53 -8.46
N ARG A 121 1.56 11.32 -8.17
CA ARG A 121 0.44 11.10 -7.24
C ARG A 121 0.81 9.95 -6.31
N LEU A 122 0.22 9.93 -5.12
CA LEU A 122 0.29 8.77 -4.25
C LEU A 122 -0.54 7.65 -4.86
N GLU A 123 0.07 6.50 -5.07
CA GLU A 123 -0.60 5.28 -5.51
C GLU A 123 -0.52 4.24 -4.40
N LEU A 124 -1.65 3.63 -4.05
CA LEU A 124 -1.73 2.56 -3.08
C LEU A 124 -1.93 1.23 -3.79
N GLN A 125 -1.07 0.26 -3.46
CA GLN A 125 -1.23 -1.13 -3.87
C GLN A 125 -1.42 -1.98 -2.62
N LEU A 126 -2.49 -2.77 -2.59
CA LEU A 126 -2.77 -3.73 -1.53
C LEU A 126 -2.70 -5.13 -2.13
N VAL A 127 -1.84 -5.97 -1.58
CA VAL A 127 -1.61 -7.35 -2.03
C VAL A 127 -1.61 -8.25 -0.80
N GLY A 128 -2.28 -9.39 -0.92
CA GLY A 128 -2.39 -10.38 0.15
C GLY A 128 -3.82 -10.57 0.65
N GLY A 129 -3.95 -11.35 1.71
CA GLY A 129 -5.23 -11.78 2.26
C GLY A 129 -5.88 -12.91 1.46
N PHE A 130 -6.77 -13.64 2.12
CA PHE A 130 -7.57 -14.69 1.52
C PHE A 130 -8.94 -14.74 2.18
N THR A 131 -9.89 -15.45 1.58
CA THR A 131 -11.20 -15.61 2.21
C THR A 131 -11.09 -16.66 3.31
N ASP A 132 -11.12 -16.21 4.56
CA ASP A 132 -11.07 -17.06 5.74
C ASP A 132 -12.42 -17.06 6.49
N PRO A 133 -12.80 -18.14 7.21
CA PRO A 133 -14.07 -18.20 7.93
C PRO A 133 -14.22 -17.15 9.03
N HIS A 134 -13.11 -16.63 9.54
CA HIS A 134 -13.09 -15.61 10.60
C HIS A 134 -13.10 -14.19 10.04
N ARG A 135 -13.02 -14.04 8.70
CA ARG A 135 -13.05 -12.77 7.97
C ARG A 135 -11.94 -11.80 8.37
N TYR A 136 -10.80 -12.31 8.85
CA TYR A 136 -9.65 -11.47 9.23
C TYR A 136 -9.17 -10.60 8.07
N SER A 137 -9.12 -11.16 6.85
CA SER A 137 -8.67 -10.38 5.68
C SER A 137 -9.66 -9.27 5.31
N ASP A 138 -10.96 -9.49 5.48
CA ASP A 138 -11.99 -8.47 5.24
C ASP A 138 -11.87 -7.33 6.25
N GLU A 139 -11.70 -7.67 7.53
CA GLU A 139 -11.53 -6.69 8.62
C GLU A 139 -10.25 -5.89 8.45
N LEU A 140 -9.13 -6.54 8.09
CA LEU A 140 -7.87 -5.86 7.82
C LEU A 140 -8.01 -4.89 6.65
N PHE A 141 -8.66 -5.30 5.55
CA PHE A 141 -8.93 -4.41 4.42
C PHE A 141 -9.75 -3.19 4.86
N ALA A 142 -10.84 -3.40 5.60
CA ALA A 142 -11.69 -2.31 6.08
C ALA A 142 -10.95 -1.35 7.04
N ASN A 143 -9.97 -1.84 7.80
CA ASN A 143 -9.15 -1.02 8.70
C ASN A 143 -8.05 -0.21 7.98
N ILE A 144 -7.68 -0.61 6.76
CA ILE A 144 -6.69 0.10 5.94
C ILE A 144 -7.35 1.24 5.16
N MET A 145 -8.60 1.05 4.72
CA MET A 145 -9.37 1.98 3.89
C MET A 145 -10.01 3.11 4.68
#